data_AF-V4YKR4-F1
#
_entry.id   AF-V4YKR4-F1
#
_cell.length_a   1.000
_cell.length_b   1.000
_cell.length_c   1.000
_cell.angle_alpha   90.00
_cell.angle_beta   90.00
_cell.angle_gamma   90.00
#
_symmetry.space_group_name_H-M   'P 1'
#
loop_
_entity.id
_entity.type
_entity.pdbx_description
1 polymer ?
#
loop_
_entity_poly.entity_id
_entity_poly.type
_entity_poly.pdbx_seq_one_letter_code
_entity_poly.pdbx_strand_id
1 'polypeptide(L)' 'MLNTIVSMPRCRNCDSFVTTTYVRVFAPNDAEQPWVCPSCEDIVRDGAEVRKARATRGN' A
#
# COMPACT_ATOMS: atom_id res chain seq x y z
N MET A 1 -8.84 28.82 -8.72
CA MET A 1 -7.60 28.08 -8.39
C MET A 1 -7.99 26.87 -7.55
N LEU A 2 -8.38 25.76 -8.19
CA LEU A 2 -8.63 24.52 -7.46
C LEU A 2 -7.27 23.85 -7.24
N ASN A 3 -6.67 24.10 -6.09
CA ASN A 3 -5.49 23.38 -5.65
C ASN A 3 -5.97 21.98 -5.25
N THR A 4 -6.18 21.11 -6.24
CA THR A 4 -6.51 19.70 -6.04
C THR A 4 -5.25 19.04 -5.50
N ILE A 5 -5.01 19.17 -4.20
CA ILE A 5 -4.00 18.38 -3.49
C ILE A 5 -4.53 16.94 -3.53
N VAL A 6 -4.27 16.23 -4.61
CA VAL A 6 -4.49 14.78 -4.66
C VAL A 6 -3.52 14.22 -3.63
N SER A 7 -4.01 13.96 -2.42
CA SER A 7 -3.22 13.31 -1.38
C SER A 7 -2.87 11.92 -1.90
N MET A 8 -1.68 11.77 -2.48
CA MET A 8 -1.17 10.48 -2.92
C MET A 8 -0.98 9.61 -1.67
N PRO A 9 -1.81 8.57 -1.47
CA PRO A 9 -1.71 7.76 -0.27
C PRO A 9 -0.34 7.08 -0.23
N ARG A 10 0.19 6.88 0.97
CA ARG A 10 1.50 6.28 1.19
C ARG A 10 1.34 4.92 1.83
N CYS A 11 2.20 3.97 1.45
CA CYS A 11 2.25 2.68 2.11
C CYS A 11 2.75 2.84 3.54
N ARG A 12 2.04 2.27 4.52
CA ARG A 12 2.46 2.34 5.92
C ARG A 12 3.75 1.56 6.25
N ASN A 13 4.18 0.65 5.37
CA ASN A 13 5.41 -0.13 5.56
C ASN A 13 6.65 0.53 4.93
N CYS A 14 6.59 0.84 3.63
CA CYS A 14 7.76 1.30 2.88
C CYS A 14 7.71 2.77 2.44
N ASP A 15 6.68 3.51 2.87
CA ASP A 15 6.46 4.95 2.55
C ASP A 15 6.38 5.30 1.05
N SER A 16 6.36 4.27 0.19
CA SER A 16 6.17 4.43 -1.24
C SER A 16 4.77 4.97 -1.54
N PHE A 17 4.67 5.80 -2.57
CA PHE A 17 3.39 6.31 -3.04
C PHE A 17 2.58 5.21 -3.70
N VAL A 18 1.29 5.17 -3.42
CA VAL A 18 0.31 4.34 -4.13
C VAL A 18 -0.78 5.23 -4.73
N THR A 19 -1.60 4.67 -5.62
CA THR A 19 -2.75 5.39 -6.16
C THR A 19 -3.94 5.32 -5.21
N THR A 20 -4.82 6.31 -5.25
CA THR A 20 -6.10 6.25 -4.53
C THR A 20 -6.94 5.05 -4.95
N THR A 21 -6.87 4.67 -6.23
CA THR A 21 -7.50 3.45 -6.76
C THR A 21 -6.97 2.20 -6.08
N TYR A 22 -5.66 2.12 -5.85
CA TYR A 22 -5.05 0.99 -5.14
C TYR A 22 -5.62 0.86 -3.72
N VAL A 23 -5.75 1.97 -2.99
CA VAL A 23 -6.33 1.96 -1.63
C VAL A 23 -7.76 1.47 -1.65
N ARG A 24 -8.60 1.97 -2.56
CA ARG A 24 -10.02 1.59 -2.66
C ARG A 24 -10.24 0.10 -2.91
N VAL A 25 -9.37 -0.54 -3.68
CA VAL A 25 -9.50 -1.95 -4.05
C VAL A 25 -8.87 -2.87 -3.02
N PHE A 26 -7.71 -2.48 -2.49
CA PHE A 26 -6.87 -3.38 -1.72
C PHE A 26 -6.83 -3.07 -0.24
N ALA A 27 -7.19 -1.88 0.24
CA ALA A 27 -7.22 -1.61 1.67
C ALA A 27 -8.47 -2.23 2.33
N PRO A 28 -8.42 -2.59 3.63
CA PRO A 28 -9.62 -2.93 4.38
C PRO A 28 -10.66 -1.80 4.30
N ASN A 29 -11.93 -2.13 4.54
CA ASN A 29 -12.97 -1.11 4.70
C ASN A 29 -12.53 -0.10 5.77
N ASP A 30 -12.76 1.19 5.51
CA ASP A 30 -12.41 2.32 6.38
C ASP A 30 -10.92 2.65 6.50
N ALA A 31 -10.04 1.97 5.76
CA ALA A 31 -8.61 2.30 5.73
C ALA A 31 -8.30 3.36 4.65
N GLU A 32 -7.79 4.52 5.08
CA GLU A 32 -7.36 5.61 4.18
C GLU A 32 -6.01 5.35 3.50
N GLN A 33 -5.24 4.36 3.99
CA GLN A 33 -3.89 4.02 3.52
C GLN A 33 -3.67 2.49 3.56
N PRO A 34 -2.94 1.91 2.59
CA PRO A 34 -2.67 0.49 2.61
C PRO A 34 -1.61 0.16 3.66
N TRP A 35 -1.81 -0.92 4.41
CA TRP A 35 -0.83 -1.39 5.39
C TRP A 35 0.46 -1.87 4.72
N VAL A 36 0.34 -2.58 3.59
CA VAL A 36 1.44 -3.13 2.79
C VAL A 36 1.09 -2.94 1.31
N CYS A 37 2.05 -2.54 0.48
CA CYS A 37 1.88 -2.35 -0.97
C CYS A 37 2.72 -3.36 -1.77
N PRO A 38 2.56 -3.43 -3.11
CA PRO A 38 3.29 -4.39 -3.95
C PRO A 38 4.78 -4.10 -4.05
N SER A 39 5.24 -2.91 -3.62
CA SER A 39 6.65 -2.53 -3.60
C SER A 39 7.37 -2.94 -2.31
N CYS A 40 6.67 -3.45 -1.29
CA CYS A 40 7.34 -3.99 -0.11
C CYS A 40 8.09 -5.28 -0.49
N GLU A 41 9.38 -5.32 -0.14
CA GLU A 41 10.29 -6.42 -0.48
C GLU A 41 10.29 -7.53 0.59
N ASP A 42 10.10 -7.15 1.84
CA ASP A 42 10.31 -7.97 3.04
C ASP A 42 9.03 -8.58 3.61
N ILE A 43 7.89 -7.95 3.34
CA ILE A 43 6.58 -8.37 3.79
C ILE A 43 5.54 -8.35 2.67
N VAL A 44 4.54 -9.21 2.80
CA VAL A 44 3.41 -9.32 1.88
C VAL A 44 2.10 -9.42 2.64
N ARG A 45 1.05 -8.87 2.04
CA ARG A 45 -0.32 -9.07 2.52
C ARG A 45 -0.85 -10.41 2.00
N ASP A 46 -1.49 -11.16 2.89
CA ASP A 46 -2.13 -12.45 2.62
C ASP A 46 -3.56 -12.41 3.19
N GLY A 47 -4.53 -12.08 2.34
CA GLY A 47 -5.90 -11.81 2.77
C GLY A 47 -5.99 -10.61 3.74
N ALA A 48 -6.40 -10.87 4.97
CA ALA A 48 -6.48 -9.86 6.04
C ALA A 48 -5.19 -9.77 6.88
N GLU A 49 -4.22 -10.65 6.65
CA GLU A 49 -3.00 -10.74 7.45
C GLU A 49 -1.78 -10.21 6.69
N VAL A 50 -0.70 -9.96 7.45
CA VAL A 50 0.60 -9.57 6.92
C VAL A 50 1.62 -10.60 7.38
N ARG A 51 2.45 -11.09 6.46
CA ARG A 51 3.51 -12.06 6.74
C ARG A 51 4.81 -11.68 6.06
N LYS A 52 5.91 -12.29 6.52
CA LYS A 52 7.20 -12.18 5.84
C LYS A 52 7.11 -12.73 4.40
N ALA A 53 7.78 -12.04 3.49
CA ALA A 53 7.99 -12.52 2.13
C ALA A 53 8.82 -13.81 2.18
N ARG A 54 8.51 -14.75 1.28
CA ARG A 54 9.26 -16.03 1.18
C ARG A 54 10.59 -15.87 0.46
N ALA A 55 10.77 -14.75 -0.24
CA ALA A 55 11.99 -14.30 -0.89
C ALA A 55 11.91 -12.78 -1.04
N THR A 56 13.06 -12.10 -1.07
CA THR A 56 13.13 -10.71 -1.51
C THR A 56 12.68 -10.64 -2.97
N ARG A 57 11.80 -9.70 -3.30
CA ARG A 57 11.43 -9.45 -4.70
C ARG A 57 12.65 -8.89 -5.43
N GLY A 58 13.28 -9.70 -6.28
CA GLY A 58 14.34 -9.24 -7.18
C GLY A 58 13.74 -8.42 -8.32
N ASN A 59 14.28 -7.23 -8.55
CA ASN A 59 14.02 -6.42 -9.75
C ASN A 59 14.63 -7.05 -10.99
#